data_AF-A0A8S3CJ41-F1
#
_entry.id   AF-A0A8S3CJ41-F1
#
_cell.length_a   1.000
_cell.length_b   1.000
_cell.length_c   1.000
_cell.angle_alpha   90.00
_cell.angle_beta   90.00
_cell.angle_gamma   90.00
#
_symmetry.space_group_name_H-M   'P 1'
#
loop_
_entity.id
_entity.type
_entity.pdbx_description
1 polymer ?
#
loop_
_entity_poly.entity_id
_entity_poly.type
_entity_poly.pdbx_seq_one_letter_code
_entity_poly.pdbx_strand_id
1 'polypeptide(L)'
;MLKRNNSYQQQSPRYQGLRARNVLQFMSALIVPLMLGVFTIVTTFHQQKMAREQRLQDLNESRHQRFEDLNETRNQRSLGESLQRELATKRYQDDLLVAYINAMAKLLEKYDGSLISDNVASTIARVKTLTTFRQLDAQRNFQIVRFLYEAKQLTDTPENRSLDLSAAELYDIDFRNASIKKKS
;
A
#
# COMPACT_ATOMS: atom_id res chain seq x y z
N MET A 1 90.54 -68.42 70.27
CA MET A 1 90.43 -66.97 70.53
C MET A 1 89.90 -66.30 69.26
N LEU A 2 88.88 -65.43 69.41
CA LEU A 2 88.42 -64.37 68.48
C LEU A 2 87.73 -64.83 67.17
N LYS A 3 86.66 -64.23 66.64
CA LYS A 3 85.62 -63.29 67.11
C LYS A 3 84.48 -63.34 66.06
N ARG A 4 83.25 -63.14 66.53
CA ARG A 4 81.94 -63.27 65.85
C ARG A 4 81.58 -62.05 64.98
N ASN A 5 80.57 -62.25 64.11
CA ASN A 5 79.57 -61.30 63.57
C ASN A 5 79.84 -60.54 62.25
N ASN A 6 78.90 -60.70 61.31
CA ASN A 6 78.15 -59.57 60.74
C ASN A 6 76.75 -60.02 60.31
N SER A 7 75.74 -59.44 60.94
CA SER A 7 74.31 -59.70 60.78
C SER A 7 73.70 -58.68 59.83
N TYR A 8 72.93 -59.16 58.85
CA TYR A 8 72.08 -58.32 58.01
C TYR A 8 70.90 -57.77 58.82
N GLN A 9 70.72 -56.45 58.87
CA GLN A 9 69.44 -55.83 59.25
C GLN A 9 68.70 -55.39 58.00
N GLN A 10 67.55 -56.02 57.76
CA GLN A 10 66.51 -55.56 56.85
C GLN A 10 65.82 -54.33 57.45
N GLN A 11 65.69 -53.26 56.66
CA GLN A 11 64.79 -52.13 56.93
C GLN A 11 63.58 -52.24 56.01
N SER A 12 62.39 -52.38 56.60
CA SER A 12 61.09 -52.36 55.91
C SER A 12 60.50 -50.94 55.90
N PRO A 13 59.71 -50.57 54.88
CA PRO A 13 59.19 -49.21 54.72
C PRO A 13 58.04 -48.94 55.70
N ARG A 14 58.16 -47.83 56.44
CA ARG A 14 57.09 -47.26 57.27
C ARG A 14 56.01 -46.64 56.38
N TYR A 15 54.84 -47.26 56.33
CA TYR A 15 53.63 -46.60 55.85
C TYR A 15 53.23 -45.49 56.82
N GLN A 16 53.25 -44.25 56.35
CA GLN A 16 52.79 -43.08 57.09
C GLN A 16 51.25 -43.12 57.18
N GLY A 17 50.73 -43.05 58.41
CA GLY A 17 49.30 -43.00 58.67
C GLY A 17 48.65 -41.76 58.04
N LEU A 18 47.55 -41.96 57.32
CA LEU A 18 46.73 -40.88 56.77
C LEU A 18 46.21 -40.00 57.91
N ARG A 19 46.83 -38.82 58.06
CA ARG A 19 46.34 -37.75 58.92
C ARG A 19 45.03 -37.23 58.31
N ALA A 20 43.92 -37.34 59.04
CA ALA A 20 42.58 -36.92 58.59
C ALA A 20 42.54 -35.49 57.99
N ARG A 21 43.45 -34.62 58.45
CA ARG A 21 43.62 -33.25 57.95
C ARG A 21 44.02 -33.19 56.46
N ASN A 22 44.84 -34.13 55.99
CA ASN A 22 45.26 -34.16 54.58
C ASN A 22 44.12 -34.65 53.68
N VAL A 23 43.33 -35.61 54.14
CA VAL A 23 42.12 -36.08 53.44
C VAL A 23 41.11 -34.96 53.29
N LEU A 24 40.88 -34.17 54.35
CA LEU A 24 40.00 -33.00 54.32
C LEU A 24 40.46 -31.94 53.32
N GLN A 25 41.78 -31.73 53.19
CA GLN A 25 42.34 -30.75 52.27
C GLN A 25 42.15 -31.17 50.81
N PHE A 26 42.34 -32.46 50.48
CA PHE A 26 42.02 -33.01 49.16
C PHE A 26 40.53 -32.95 48.83
N MET A 27 39.64 -33.21 49.80
CA MET A 27 38.20 -33.10 49.59
C MET A 27 37.76 -31.66 49.28
N SER A 28 38.35 -30.66 49.94
CA SER A 28 38.05 -29.24 49.64
C SER A 28 38.49 -28.82 48.23
N ALA A 29 39.60 -29.37 47.72
CA ALA A 29 40.10 -29.07 46.39
C ALA A 29 39.21 -29.65 45.27
N LEU A 30 38.43 -30.71 45.57
CA LEU A 30 37.51 -31.34 44.62
C LEU A 30 36.15 -30.64 44.53
N ILE A 31 35.74 -29.90 45.56
CA ILE A 31 34.42 -29.26 45.64
C ILE A 31 34.24 -28.18 44.57
N VAL A 32 35.26 -27.35 44.35
CA VAL A 32 35.19 -26.24 43.39
C VAL A 32 34.93 -26.70 41.94
N PRO A 33 35.71 -27.63 41.35
CA PRO A 33 35.44 -28.14 40.00
C PRO A 33 34.13 -28.91 39.90
N LEU A 34 33.71 -29.60 40.97
CA LEU A 34 32.44 -30.34 41.00
C LEU A 34 31.23 -29.39 40.96
N MET A 35 31.28 -28.30 41.74
CA MET A 35 30.26 -27.24 41.70
C MET A 35 30.20 -26.57 40.31
N LEU A 36 31.35 -26.34 39.68
CA LEU A 36 31.42 -25.76 38.34
C LEU A 36 30.78 -26.68 37.29
N GLY A 37 31.03 -28.00 37.37
CA GLY A 37 30.42 -28.98 36.48
C GLY A 37 28.90 -29.03 36.61
N VAL A 38 28.39 -29.10 37.85
CA VAL A 38 26.94 -29.11 38.12
C VAL A 38 26.29 -27.81 37.67
N PHE A 39 26.90 -26.66 37.97
CA PHE A 39 26.41 -25.35 37.53
C PHE A 39 26.28 -25.27 36.01
N THR A 40 27.32 -25.69 35.28
CA THR A 40 27.35 -25.66 33.80
C THR A 40 26.24 -26.54 33.19
N ILE A 41 25.99 -27.72 33.78
CA ILE A 41 24.93 -28.62 33.32
C ILE A 41 23.55 -27.97 33.54
N VAL A 42 23.30 -27.42 34.73
CA VAL A 42 22.02 -26.78 35.08
C VAL A 42 21.74 -25.58 34.18
N THR A 43 22.73 -24.73 33.94
CA THR A 43 22.56 -23.53 33.09
C THR A 43 22.29 -23.89 31.64
N THR A 44 22.93 -24.95 31.12
CA THR A 44 22.74 -25.41 29.72
C THR A 44 21.32 -25.92 29.49
N PHE A 45 20.78 -26.69 30.43
CA PHE A 45 19.39 -27.16 30.34
C PHE A 45 18.38 -26.02 30.52
N HIS A 46 18.68 -25.01 31.35
CA HIS A 46 17.81 -23.86 31.54
C HIS A 46 17.73 -22.95 30.29
N GLN A 47 18.87 -22.72 29.63
CA GLN A 47 18.93 -21.93 28.39
C GLN A 47 18.16 -22.58 27.23
N GLN A 48 18.25 -23.91 27.08
CA GLN A 48 17.53 -24.61 26.00
C GLN A 48 16.01 -24.47 26.11
N LYS A 49 15.46 -24.37 27.33
CA LYS A 49 14.02 -24.21 27.53
C LYS A 49 13.56 -22.81 27.13
N MET A 50 14.27 -21.76 27.58
CA MET A 50 13.93 -20.37 27.22
C MET A 50 14.07 -20.09 25.72
N ALA A 51 15.08 -20.66 25.05
CA ALA A 51 15.25 -20.49 23.61
C ALA A 51 14.10 -21.08 22.78
N ARG A 52 13.44 -22.15 23.25
CA ARG A 52 12.28 -22.72 22.55
C ARG A 52 11.03 -21.86 22.72
N GLU A 53 10.82 -21.35 23.93
CA GLU A 53 9.69 -20.47 24.24
C GLU A 53 9.79 -19.16 23.44
N GLN A 54 10.98 -18.54 23.38
CA GLN A 54 11.23 -17.36 22.55
C GLN A 54 10.94 -17.61 21.07
N ARG A 55 11.43 -18.73 20.50
CA ARG A 55 11.15 -19.05 19.09
C ARG A 55 9.66 -19.17 18.78
N LEU A 56 8.87 -19.70 19.71
CA LEU A 56 7.42 -19.81 19.53
C LEU A 56 6.75 -18.45 19.59
N GLN A 57 7.22 -17.57 20.47
CA GLN A 57 6.75 -16.20 20.55
C GLN A 57 7.10 -15.41 19.28
N ASP A 58 8.36 -15.46 18.83
CA ASP A 58 8.83 -14.82 17.60
C ASP A 58 8.05 -15.29 16.37
N LEU A 59 7.71 -16.59 16.30
CA LEU A 59 6.91 -17.15 15.22
C LEU A 59 5.48 -16.60 15.20
N ASN A 60 4.86 -16.44 16.37
CA ASN A 60 3.51 -15.87 16.47
C ASN A 60 3.51 -14.38 16.14
N GLU A 61 4.47 -13.63 16.65
CA GLU A 61 4.64 -12.20 16.35
C GLU A 61 4.88 -11.99 14.85
N SER A 62 5.75 -12.80 14.23
CA SER A 62 6.01 -12.73 12.78
C SER A 62 4.77 -13.07 11.95
N ARG A 63 3.92 -14.00 12.41
CA ARG A 63 2.66 -14.32 11.72
C ARG A 63 1.68 -13.15 11.77
N HIS A 64 1.57 -12.48 12.91
CA HIS A 64 0.71 -11.30 13.03
C HIS A 64 1.22 -10.15 12.18
N GLN A 65 2.51 -9.84 12.24
CA GLN A 65 3.12 -8.80 11.39
C GLN A 65 2.89 -9.06 9.91
N ARG A 66 3.10 -10.29 9.43
CA ARG A 66 2.84 -10.63 8.02
C ARG A 66 1.38 -10.42 7.62
N PHE A 67 0.44 -10.72 8.51
CA PHE A 67 -0.97 -10.53 8.22
C PHE A 67 -1.33 -9.05 8.12
N GLU A 68 -0.77 -8.22 9.00
CA GLU A 68 -0.93 -6.77 8.97
C GLU A 68 -0.30 -6.17 7.71
N ASP A 69 0.96 -6.50 7.40
CA ASP A 69 1.67 -6.04 6.20
C ASP A 69 0.92 -6.38 4.91
N LEU A 70 0.35 -7.58 4.82
CA LEU A 70 -0.42 -8.02 3.67
C LEU A 70 -1.71 -7.19 3.51
N ASN A 71 -2.40 -6.91 4.60
CA ASN A 71 -3.62 -6.11 4.58
C ASN A 71 -3.31 -4.65 4.24
N GLU A 72 -2.25 -4.08 4.82
CA GLU A 72 -1.81 -2.72 4.51
C GLU A 72 -1.43 -2.59 3.03
N THR A 73 -0.62 -3.53 2.52
CA THR A 73 -0.23 -3.56 1.09
C THR A 73 -1.46 -3.67 0.19
N ARG A 74 -2.44 -4.50 0.55
CA ARG A 74 -3.67 -4.68 -0.23
C ARG A 74 -4.50 -3.39 -0.26
N ASN A 75 -4.63 -2.72 0.88
CA ASN A 75 -5.38 -1.47 0.99
C ASN A 75 -4.70 -0.33 0.24
N GLN A 76 -3.37 -0.22 0.32
CA GLN A 76 -2.62 0.78 -0.43
C GLN A 76 -2.75 0.55 -1.95
N ARG A 77 -2.68 -0.70 -2.40
CA ARG A 77 -2.88 -1.02 -3.83
C ARG A 77 -4.30 -0.72 -4.30
N SER A 78 -5.32 -1.10 -3.53
CA SER A 78 -6.71 -0.84 -3.92
C SER A 78 -7.01 0.66 -3.99
N LEU A 79 -6.47 1.45 -3.06
CA LEU A 79 -6.57 2.91 -3.07
C LEU A 79 -5.81 3.53 -4.25
N GLY A 80 -4.60 3.04 -4.54
CA GLY A 80 -3.83 3.50 -5.69
C GLY A 80 -4.53 3.21 -7.02
N GLU A 81 -5.09 2.00 -7.17
CA GLU A 81 -5.84 1.60 -8.35
C GLU A 81 -7.12 2.42 -8.52
N SER A 82 -7.88 2.68 -7.44
CA SER A 82 -9.12 3.46 -7.53
C SER A 82 -8.83 4.91 -7.93
N LEU A 83 -7.82 5.53 -7.31
CA LEU A 83 -7.37 6.87 -7.66
C LEU A 83 -6.89 6.95 -9.12
N GLN A 84 -6.11 5.96 -9.56
CA GLN A 84 -5.60 5.93 -10.94
C GLN A 84 -6.73 5.78 -11.95
N ARG A 85 -7.73 4.93 -11.67
CA ARG A 85 -8.93 4.80 -12.52
C ARG A 85 -9.70 6.11 -12.57
N GLU A 86 -9.92 6.76 -11.43
CA GLU A 86 -10.64 8.04 -11.36
C GLU A 86 -9.92 9.14 -12.17
N LEU A 87 -8.59 9.25 -12.02
CA LEU A 87 -7.79 10.20 -12.78
C LEU A 87 -7.82 9.90 -14.29
N ALA A 88 -7.75 8.62 -14.68
CA ALA A 88 -7.85 8.22 -16.07
C ALA A 88 -9.22 8.55 -16.66
N THR A 89 -10.31 8.29 -15.94
CA THR A 89 -11.67 8.69 -16.33
C THR A 89 -11.79 10.19 -16.48
N LYS A 90 -11.29 10.97 -15.51
CA LYS A 90 -11.31 12.44 -15.58
C LYS A 90 -10.55 12.95 -16.80
N ARG A 91 -9.35 12.45 -17.06
CA ARG A 91 -8.56 12.83 -18.25
C ARG A 91 -9.28 12.49 -19.55
N TYR A 92 -9.82 11.28 -19.64
CA TYR A 92 -10.61 10.86 -20.80
C TYR A 92 -11.79 11.80 -21.07
N GLN A 93 -12.52 12.21 -20.03
CA GLN A 93 -13.63 13.15 -20.16
C GLN A 93 -13.18 14.57 -20.55
N ASP A 94 -12.03 15.04 -20.04
CA ASP A 94 -11.45 16.32 -20.46
C ASP A 94 -11.02 16.30 -21.94
N ASP A 95 -10.34 15.23 -22.36
CA ASP A 95 -9.92 15.05 -23.75
C ASP A 95 -11.15 14.98 -24.68
N LEU A 96 -12.21 14.28 -24.26
CA LEU A 96 -13.45 14.17 -25.01
C LEU A 96 -14.15 15.54 -25.14
N LEU A 97 -14.17 16.35 -24.08
CA LEU A 97 -14.70 17.71 -24.10
C LEU A 97 -13.92 18.60 -25.08
N VAL A 98 -12.59 18.58 -25.02
CA VAL A 98 -11.74 19.36 -25.93
C VAL A 98 -11.95 18.92 -27.38
N ALA A 99 -12.01 17.60 -27.63
CA ALA A 99 -12.29 17.04 -28.95
C ALA A 99 -13.69 17.43 -29.46
N TYR A 100 -14.68 17.52 -28.57
CA TYR A 100 -16.01 18.01 -28.91
C TYR A 100 -15.99 19.49 -29.31
N ILE A 101 -15.42 20.37 -28.48
CA ILE A 101 -15.34 21.81 -28.75
C ILE A 101 -14.63 22.05 -30.09
N ASN A 102 -13.50 21.40 -30.33
CA ASN A 102 -12.76 21.51 -31.59
C ASN A 102 -13.58 21.04 -32.79
N ALA A 103 -14.34 19.95 -32.65
CA ALA A 103 -15.20 19.47 -33.73
C ALA A 103 -16.33 20.45 -34.05
N MET A 104 -16.97 21.02 -33.03
CA MET A 104 -18.03 22.02 -33.22
C MET A 104 -17.48 23.33 -33.78
N ALA A 105 -16.31 23.78 -33.33
CA ALA A 105 -15.64 24.96 -33.87
C ALA A 105 -15.35 24.82 -35.37
N LYS A 106 -14.84 23.66 -35.81
CA LYS A 106 -14.62 23.37 -37.24
C LYS A 106 -15.92 23.31 -38.04
N LEU A 107 -17.00 22.77 -37.45
CA LEU A 107 -18.30 22.80 -38.10
C LEU A 107 -18.81 24.24 -38.23
N LEU A 108 -18.74 25.04 -37.16
CA LEU A 108 -19.11 26.45 -37.21
C LEU A 108 -18.32 27.20 -38.29
N GLU A 109 -17.01 27.02 -38.35
CA GLU A 109 -16.16 27.63 -39.38
C GLU A 109 -16.58 27.23 -40.80
N LYS A 110 -16.91 25.95 -41.01
CA LYS A 110 -17.33 25.42 -42.31
C LYS A 110 -18.71 25.92 -42.76
N TYR A 111 -19.60 26.24 -41.83
CA TYR A 111 -21.00 26.58 -42.09
C TYR A 111 -21.34 28.02 -41.67
N ASP A 112 -20.41 28.95 -41.88
CA ASP A 112 -20.56 30.40 -41.67
C ASP A 112 -21.07 30.78 -40.26
N GLY A 113 -20.60 30.07 -39.25
CA GLY A 113 -20.94 30.30 -37.85
C GLY A 113 -22.30 29.73 -37.42
N SER A 114 -22.94 28.90 -38.23
CA SER A 114 -24.21 28.26 -37.88
C SER A 114 -24.16 26.75 -38.08
N LEU A 115 -24.46 25.99 -37.03
CA LEU A 115 -24.61 24.53 -37.10
C LEU A 115 -25.96 24.13 -37.71
N ILE A 116 -26.84 25.08 -37.98
CA ILE A 116 -28.27 24.85 -38.22
C ILE A 116 -28.70 25.39 -39.59
N SER A 117 -27.81 26.15 -40.25
CA SER A 117 -27.98 26.62 -41.63
C SER A 117 -28.07 25.47 -42.63
N ASP A 118 -27.40 24.35 -42.35
CA ASP A 118 -27.39 23.14 -43.17
C ASP A 118 -27.96 21.93 -42.40
N ASN A 119 -28.77 21.12 -43.08
CA ASN A 119 -29.42 19.96 -42.46
C ASN A 119 -28.41 18.86 -42.07
N VAL A 120 -27.36 18.68 -42.89
CA VAL A 120 -26.31 17.69 -42.61
C VAL A 120 -25.47 18.17 -41.43
N ALA A 121 -25.07 19.43 -41.41
CA ALA A 121 -24.38 20.05 -40.27
C ALA A 121 -25.17 19.90 -38.97
N SER A 122 -26.47 20.21 -39.00
CA SER A 122 -27.36 20.13 -37.84
C SER A 122 -27.48 18.71 -37.32
N THR A 123 -27.63 17.73 -38.22
CA THR A 123 -27.70 16.31 -37.85
C THR A 123 -26.40 15.84 -37.20
N ILE A 124 -25.24 16.18 -37.78
CA ILE A 124 -23.93 15.82 -37.24
C ILE A 124 -23.71 16.46 -35.87
N ALA A 125 -24.00 17.76 -35.75
CA ALA A 125 -23.88 18.50 -34.50
C ALA A 125 -24.76 17.90 -33.41
N ARG A 126 -26.02 17.59 -33.73
CA ARG A 126 -26.98 16.97 -32.80
C ARG A 126 -26.49 15.61 -32.33
N VAL A 127 -26.17 14.70 -33.25
CA VAL A 127 -25.69 13.35 -32.89
C VAL A 127 -24.44 13.44 -32.03
N LYS A 128 -23.46 14.26 -32.43
CA LYS A 128 -22.20 14.37 -31.70
C LYS A 128 -22.40 14.98 -30.31
N THR A 129 -23.30 15.95 -30.16
CA THR A 129 -23.65 16.55 -28.87
C THR A 129 -24.30 15.53 -27.95
N LEU A 130 -25.34 14.82 -28.43
CA LEU A 130 -26.04 13.80 -27.64
C LEU A 130 -25.12 12.65 -27.20
N THR A 131 -24.26 12.17 -28.10
CA THR A 131 -23.29 11.12 -27.78
C THR A 131 -22.23 11.58 -26.79
N THR A 132 -21.84 12.86 -26.85
CA THR A 132 -20.85 13.42 -25.91
C THR A 132 -21.47 13.61 -24.53
N PHE A 133 -22.71 14.11 -24.46
CA PHE A 133 -23.42 14.29 -23.18
C PHE A 133 -23.54 13.01 -22.35
N ARG A 134 -23.75 11.87 -23.00
CA ARG A 134 -23.84 10.57 -22.33
C ARG A 134 -22.53 10.07 -21.72
N GLN A 135 -21.39 10.63 -22.13
CA GLN A 135 -20.06 10.18 -21.72
C GLN A 135 -19.38 11.11 -20.72
N LEU A 136 -19.85 12.35 -20.63
CA LEU A 136 -19.31 13.38 -19.75
C LEU A 136 -20.13 13.49 -18.47
N ASP A 137 -19.48 13.99 -17.42
CA ASP A 137 -20.16 14.35 -16.18
C ASP A 137 -20.94 15.68 -16.32
N ALA A 138 -21.72 15.99 -15.28
CA ALA A 138 -22.55 17.19 -15.25
C ALA A 138 -21.75 18.49 -15.44
N GLN A 139 -20.56 18.59 -14.83
CA GLN A 139 -19.72 19.78 -14.92
C GLN A 139 -19.24 20.04 -16.35
N ARG A 140 -18.84 18.99 -17.09
CA ARG A 140 -18.36 19.12 -18.47
C ARG A 140 -19.52 19.28 -19.45
N ASN A 141 -20.67 18.64 -19.19
CA ASN A 141 -21.90 18.89 -19.93
C ASN A 141 -22.35 20.35 -19.85
N PHE A 142 -22.23 20.97 -18.67
CA PHE A 142 -22.46 22.41 -18.51
C PHE A 142 -21.56 23.25 -19.42
N GLN A 143 -20.29 22.90 -19.58
CA GLN A 143 -19.36 23.63 -20.45
C GLN A 143 -19.77 23.53 -21.93
N ILE A 144 -20.26 22.37 -22.37
CA ILE A 144 -20.80 22.21 -23.73
C ILE A 144 -22.04 23.08 -23.92
N VAL A 145 -22.99 23.05 -23.00
CA VAL A 145 -24.22 23.87 -23.09
C VAL A 145 -23.85 25.35 -23.15
N ARG A 146 -22.92 25.78 -22.30
CA ARG A 146 -22.42 27.17 -22.29
C ARG A 146 -21.76 27.53 -23.62
N PHE A 147 -20.90 26.68 -24.16
CA PHE A 147 -20.27 26.89 -25.46
C PHE A 147 -21.31 27.05 -26.58
N LEU A 148 -22.30 26.15 -26.65
CA LEU A 148 -23.34 26.21 -27.68
C LEU A 148 -24.24 27.45 -27.52
N TYR A 149 -24.50 27.87 -26.27
CA TYR A 149 -25.22 29.10 -25.98
C TYR A 149 -24.43 30.35 -26.41
N GLU A 150 -23.14 30.45 -26.04
CA GLU A 150 -22.26 31.56 -26.42
C GLU A 150 -22.06 31.63 -27.94
N ALA A 151 -22.04 30.48 -28.62
CA ALA A 151 -22.03 30.39 -30.07
C ALA A 151 -23.41 30.68 -30.72
N LYS A 152 -24.44 31.05 -29.95
CA LYS A 152 -25.82 31.31 -30.41
C LYS A 152 -26.52 30.13 -31.08
N GLN A 153 -26.06 28.90 -30.83
CA GLN A 153 -26.65 27.68 -31.40
C GLN A 153 -27.84 27.17 -30.58
N LEU A 154 -28.04 27.68 -29.37
CA LEU A 154 -29.18 27.34 -28.49
C LEU A 154 -30.17 28.49 -28.31
N THR A 155 -29.98 29.62 -28.99
CA THR A 155 -30.86 30.80 -28.82
C THR A 155 -32.10 30.66 -29.69
N ASP A 156 -33.26 30.60 -29.05
CA ASP A 156 -34.55 30.61 -29.74
C ASP A 156 -34.91 32.06 -30.08
N THR A 157 -34.56 32.48 -31.30
CA THR A 157 -35.04 33.75 -31.88
C THR A 157 -35.84 33.43 -33.13
N PRO A 158 -36.88 34.20 -33.48
CA PRO A 158 -37.72 33.93 -34.65
C PRO A 158 -36.94 33.82 -35.97
N GLU A 159 -35.72 34.34 -36.03
CA GLU A 159 -34.82 34.30 -37.20
C GLU A 159 -33.80 33.15 -37.16
N ASN A 160 -33.52 32.56 -35.99
CA ASN A 160 -32.52 31.50 -35.84
C ASN A 160 -33.16 30.24 -35.26
N ARG A 161 -33.12 29.15 -36.05
CA ARG A 161 -33.40 27.81 -35.52
C ARG A 161 -32.38 27.47 -34.45
N SER A 162 -32.82 26.77 -33.41
CA SER A 162 -31.99 26.27 -32.31
C SER A 162 -31.61 24.80 -32.53
N LEU A 163 -30.43 24.39 -32.05
CA LEU A 163 -29.99 23.00 -32.12
C LEU A 163 -30.87 22.17 -31.18
N ASP A 164 -31.59 21.20 -31.74
CA ASP A 164 -32.48 20.34 -30.95
C ASP A 164 -31.68 19.41 -30.03
N LEU A 165 -31.75 19.70 -28.73
CA LEU A 165 -31.18 18.90 -27.64
C LEU A 165 -32.26 18.21 -26.79
N SER A 166 -33.50 18.11 -27.25
CA SER A 166 -34.61 17.52 -26.46
C SER A 166 -34.37 16.06 -26.05
N ALA A 167 -33.55 15.32 -26.80
CA ALA A 167 -33.16 13.95 -26.50
C ALA A 167 -31.93 13.85 -25.56
N ALA A 168 -31.42 14.97 -25.06
CA ALA A 168 -30.30 15.00 -24.13
C ALA A 168 -30.78 14.66 -22.72
N GLU A 169 -30.18 13.63 -22.12
CA GLU A 169 -30.36 13.33 -20.71
C GLU A 169 -29.46 14.25 -19.88
N LEU A 170 -29.96 15.44 -19.57
CA LEU A 170 -29.26 16.46 -18.77
C LEU A 170 -29.65 16.36 -17.30
N TYR A 171 -29.35 15.22 -16.67
CA TYR A 171 -29.53 15.07 -15.23
C TYR A 171 -28.36 15.71 -14.47
N ASP A 172 -28.67 16.37 -13.35
CA ASP A 172 -27.69 16.89 -12.38
C ASP A 172 -26.82 18.08 -12.84
N ILE A 173 -27.23 18.81 -13.88
CA ILE A 173 -26.53 20.03 -14.32
C ILE A 173 -26.92 21.20 -13.42
N ASP A 174 -25.96 21.74 -12.66
CA ASP A 174 -26.16 22.93 -11.84
C ASP A 174 -25.97 24.22 -12.65
N PHE A 175 -27.08 24.87 -12.98
CA PHE A 175 -27.09 26.17 -13.68
C PHE A 175 -26.98 27.37 -12.74
N ARG A 176 -26.94 27.21 -11.42
CA ARG A 176 -27.03 28.31 -10.43
C ARG A 176 -25.81 29.25 -10.43
N ASN A 177 -24.66 28.79 -10.93
CA ASN A 177 -23.47 29.62 -11.11
C ASN A 177 -23.37 30.27 -12.51
N ALA A 178 -24.35 30.05 -13.39
CA ALA A 178 -24.41 30.68 -14.69
C ALA A 178 -24.95 32.11 -14.54
N SER A 179 -24.08 33.06 -14.15
CA SER A 179 -24.35 34.49 -14.28
C SER A 179 -24.38 34.88 -15.77
N ILE A 180 -25.39 34.40 -16.50
CA ILE A 180 -25.66 34.82 -17.87
C ILE A 180 -26.29 36.21 -17.75
N LYS A 181 -25.43 37.24 -17.79
CA LYS A 181 -25.85 38.64 -17.77
C LYS A 181 -26.67 38.88 -19.04
N LYS A 182 -28.00 38.91 -18.89
CA LYS A 182 -28.92 39.32 -19.95
C LYS A 182 -28.59 40.76 -20.33
N LYS A 183 -27.93 40.95 -21.48
CA LYS A 183 -27.72 42.29 -22.03
C LYS A 183 -29.06 42.71 -22.66
N SER A 184 -29.78 43.57 -21.93
CA SER A 184 -30.95 44.30 -22.43
C SER A 184 -30.55 45.28 -23.52
#